data_AF-A0A2V7ZGR8-F1
#
_entry.id   AF-A0A2V7ZGR8-F1
#
_cell.length_a   1.000
_cell.length_b   1.000
_cell.length_c   1.000
_cell.angle_alpha   90.00
_cell.angle_beta   90.00
_cell.angle_gamma   90.00
#
_symmetry.space_group_name_H-M   'P 1'
#
loop_
_entity.id
_entity.type
_entity.pdbx_description
1 polymer ?
#
loop_
_entity_poly.entity_id
_entity_poly.type
_entity_poly.pdbx_seq_one_letter_code
_entity_poly.pdbx_strand_id
1 'polypeptide(L)'
;MSKTTNRETAPRDGGSVKHRLARLLDTPSLARVVPHLAPETLHQLIQYRGLDACGELVTSATPAQLTSLLELDLWRHAQPGRDEQFDVDRFGEWLEVLVDTGDSVAARTVAALDKHLVIV
;
A
#
# COMPACT_ATOMS: atom_id res chain seq x y z
N MET A 1 4.88 -43.04 -41.02
CA MET A 1 6.09 -42.35 -41.52
C MET A 1 5.79 -40.86 -41.61
N SER A 2 6.74 -40.04 -41.15
CA SER A 2 6.89 -38.59 -41.39
C SER A 2 6.00 -37.65 -40.58
N LYS A 3 6.48 -36.54 -40.00
CA LYS A 3 7.80 -36.07 -39.57
C LYS A 3 7.52 -34.80 -38.75
N THR A 4 8.31 -34.60 -37.72
CA THR A 4 8.36 -33.49 -36.77
C THR A 4 8.29 -32.09 -37.41
N THR A 5 7.55 -31.16 -36.81
CA THR A 5 8.01 -29.76 -36.73
C THR A 5 7.74 -29.23 -35.33
N ASN A 6 8.84 -29.25 -34.57
CA ASN A 6 9.05 -28.60 -33.30
C ASN A 6 8.91 -27.09 -33.51
N ARG A 7 7.93 -26.45 -32.88
CA ARG A 7 7.93 -25.00 -32.74
C ARG A 7 8.35 -24.68 -31.31
N GLU A 8 9.66 -24.57 -31.18
CA GLU A 8 10.35 -23.94 -30.07
C GLU A 8 9.79 -22.53 -29.87
N THR A 9 8.95 -22.37 -28.85
CA THR A 9 8.55 -21.05 -28.35
C THR A 9 9.35 -20.80 -27.09
N ALA A 10 10.31 -19.88 -27.22
CA ALA A 10 11.11 -19.28 -26.15
C ALA A 10 10.30 -19.08 -24.86
N PRO A 11 10.92 -19.22 -23.67
CA PRO A 11 10.26 -18.83 -22.44
C PRO A 11 10.02 -17.33 -22.54
N ARG A 12 8.75 -16.94 -22.71
CA ARG A 12 8.35 -15.55 -22.52
C ARG A 12 8.67 -15.24 -21.07
N ASP A 13 9.72 -14.46 -20.87
CA ASP A 13 10.13 -13.90 -19.58
C ASP A 13 9.01 -12.99 -19.09
N GLY A 14 7.97 -13.63 -18.55
CA GLY A 14 6.89 -13.06 -17.79
C GLY A 14 7.37 -12.86 -16.36
N GLY A 15 8.46 -12.10 -16.18
CA GLY A 15 8.68 -11.38 -14.95
C GLY A 15 7.39 -10.61 -14.67
N SER A 16 6.57 -11.18 -13.79
CA SER A 16 5.18 -10.77 -13.57
C SER A 16 5.15 -9.25 -13.41
N VAL A 17 4.07 -8.58 -13.83
CA VAL A 17 3.87 -7.14 -13.56
C VAL A 17 4.26 -6.80 -12.12
N LYS A 18 4.05 -7.75 -11.20
CA LYS A 18 4.53 -7.81 -9.81
C LYS A 18 6.04 -7.58 -9.61
N HIS A 19 6.91 -8.27 -10.34
CA HIS A 19 8.37 -8.08 -10.25
C HIS A 19 8.84 -6.78 -10.90
N ARG A 20 8.09 -6.24 -11.86
CA ARG A 20 8.39 -4.92 -12.44
C ARG A 20 7.95 -3.78 -11.53
N LEU A 21 6.78 -3.89 -10.90
CA LEU A 21 6.33 -2.97 -9.84
C LEU A 21 7.30 -3.01 -8.66
N ALA A 22 7.69 -4.20 -8.21
CA ALA A 22 8.70 -4.36 -7.17
C ALA A 22 9.98 -3.56 -7.46
N ARG A 23 10.54 -3.74 -8.66
CA ARG A 23 11.78 -3.08 -9.07
C ARG A 23 11.64 -1.56 -9.27
N LEU A 24 10.48 -1.10 -9.72
CA LEU A 24 10.15 0.33 -9.84
C LEU A 24 10.03 1.01 -8.48
N LEU A 25 9.52 0.28 -7.47
CA LEU A 25 9.45 0.74 -6.09
C LEU A 25 10.82 0.70 -5.41
N ASP A 26 11.69 -0.26 -5.74
CA ASP A 26 13.08 -0.31 -5.23
C ASP A 26 14.01 0.75 -5.86
N THR A 27 13.48 1.63 -6.73
CA THR A 27 14.24 2.72 -7.38
C THR A 27 14.07 4.02 -6.57
N PRO A 28 15.11 4.86 -6.39
CA PRO A 28 15.07 6.14 -5.64
C PRO A 28 14.11 7.22 -6.20
N SER A 29 13.23 6.86 -7.12
CA SER A 29 12.15 7.69 -7.67
C SER A 29 10.82 7.57 -6.93
N LEU A 30 10.70 6.70 -5.93
CA LEU A 30 9.46 6.49 -5.16
C LEU A 30 8.86 7.81 -4.65
N ALA A 31 9.69 8.67 -4.05
CA ALA A 31 9.29 9.98 -3.55
C ALA A 31 8.68 10.92 -4.60
N ARG A 32 9.01 10.73 -5.88
CA ARG A 32 8.44 11.52 -6.99
C ARG A 32 7.16 10.93 -7.54
N VAL A 33 6.99 9.62 -7.45
CA VAL A 33 5.86 8.90 -8.07
C VAL A 33 4.68 8.81 -7.10
N VAL A 34 4.93 8.54 -5.82
CA VAL A 34 3.89 8.32 -4.80
C VAL A 34 2.86 9.45 -4.74
N PRO A 35 3.22 10.75 -4.74
CA PRO A 35 2.24 11.83 -4.70
C PRO A 35 1.26 11.87 -5.88
N HIS A 36 1.57 11.18 -6.99
CA HIS A 36 0.74 11.12 -8.19
C HIS A 36 -0.06 9.83 -8.32
N LEU A 37 0.11 8.87 -7.41
CA LEU A 37 -0.62 7.62 -7.41
C LEU A 37 -1.97 7.77 -6.71
N ALA A 38 -2.98 7.05 -7.21
CA ALA A 38 -4.28 6.97 -6.56
C ALA A 38 -4.16 6.21 -5.22
N PRO A 39 -4.87 6.63 -4.16
CA PRO A 39 -4.81 5.99 -2.84
C PRO A 39 -5.08 4.47 -2.88
N GLU A 40 -5.99 4.02 -3.73
CA GLU A 40 -6.34 2.60 -3.89
C GLU A 40 -5.17 1.79 -4.45
N THR A 41 -4.36 2.39 -5.34
CA THR A 41 -3.15 1.75 -5.87
C THR A 41 -2.09 1.62 -4.78
N LEU A 42 -1.93 2.66 -3.95
CA LEU A 42 -1.01 2.62 -2.81
C LEU A 42 -1.46 1.57 -1.78
N HIS A 43 -2.77 1.46 -1.53
CA HIS A 43 -3.35 0.47 -0.62
C HIS A 43 -3.06 -0.96 -1.09
N GLN A 44 -3.25 -1.25 -2.38
CA GLN A 44 -2.91 -2.55 -2.96
C GLN A 44 -1.42 -2.89 -2.83
N LEU A 45 -0.54 -1.90 -2.92
CA LEU A 45 0.90 -2.10 -2.71
C LEU A 45 1.21 -2.48 -1.27
N ILE A 46 0.59 -1.79 -0.30
CA ILE A 46 0.71 -2.10 1.12
C ILE A 46 0.20 -3.52 1.42
N GLN A 47 -0.95 -3.91 0.87
CA GLN A 47 -1.47 -5.28 1.01
C GLN A 47 -0.54 -6.33 0.38
N TYR A 48 0.14 -5.98 -0.71
CA TYR A 48 1.03 -6.90 -1.42
C TYR A 48 2.40 -7.07 -0.74
N ARG A 49 2.96 -5.98 -0.19
CA ARG A 49 4.32 -5.95 0.36
C ARG A 49 4.38 -6.08 1.88
N GLY A 50 3.29 -5.81 2.57
CA GLY A 50 3.31 -5.55 4.01
C GLY A 50 3.51 -4.06 4.28
N LEU A 51 2.93 -3.59 5.39
CA LEU A 51 3.00 -2.18 5.79
C LEU A 51 4.40 -1.80 6.26
N ASP A 52 5.07 -2.71 6.98
CA ASP A 52 6.45 -2.59 7.45
C ASP A 52 7.44 -2.32 6.31
N ALA A 53 7.26 -3.01 5.18
CA ALA A 53 8.09 -2.85 3.99
C ALA A 53 7.78 -1.58 3.18
N CYS A 54 6.75 -0.81 3.56
CA CYS A 54 6.27 0.36 2.83
C CYS A 54 6.57 1.69 3.53
N GLY A 55 7.48 1.74 4.52
CA GLY A 55 7.85 2.98 5.22
C GLY A 55 8.20 4.16 4.30
N GLU A 56 9.02 3.95 3.26
CA GLU A 56 9.37 5.01 2.30
C GLU A 56 8.16 5.52 1.49
N LEU A 57 7.18 4.65 1.21
CA LEU A 57 5.93 5.03 0.56
C LEU A 57 5.12 5.93 1.50
N VAL A 58 5.02 5.56 2.78
CA VAL A 58 4.35 6.35 3.82
C VAL A 58 5.02 7.72 3.98
N THR A 59 6.35 7.80 3.97
CA THR A 59 7.09 9.08 4.03
C THR A 59 6.76 9.97 2.84
N SER A 60 6.63 9.36 1.66
CA SER A 60 6.46 10.04 0.38
C SER A 60 5.01 10.43 0.08
N ALA A 61 4.06 9.83 0.79
CA ALA A 61 2.64 10.10 0.60
C ALA A 61 2.26 11.49 1.10
N THR A 62 1.34 12.12 0.38
CA THR A 62 0.73 13.37 0.83
C THR A 62 -0.21 13.10 2.01
N PRO A 63 -0.46 14.09 2.89
CA PRO A 63 -1.39 13.91 4.01
C PRO A 63 -2.78 13.41 3.57
N ALA A 64 -3.32 13.96 2.47
CA ALA A 64 -4.62 13.54 1.96
C ALA A 64 -4.62 12.07 1.50
N GLN A 65 -3.54 11.61 0.85
CA GLN A 65 -3.40 10.20 0.48
C GLN A 65 -3.29 9.31 1.71
N LEU A 66 -2.56 9.73 2.75
CA LEU A 66 -2.47 8.98 4.01
C LEU A 66 -3.83 8.86 4.70
N THR A 67 -4.62 9.94 4.76
CA THR A 67 -5.99 9.88 5.28
C THR A 67 -6.83 8.88 4.48
N SER A 68 -6.83 8.97 3.15
CA SER A 68 -7.57 8.02 2.30
C SER A 68 -7.07 6.58 2.46
N LEU A 69 -5.77 6.36 2.66
CA LEU A 69 -5.20 5.04 2.91
C LEU A 69 -5.68 4.46 4.24
N LEU A 70 -5.71 5.27 5.30
CA LEU A 70 -6.19 4.84 6.61
C LEU A 70 -7.68 4.50 6.55
N GLU A 71 -8.51 5.31 5.88
CA GLU A 71 -9.93 5.00 5.60
C GLU A 71 -10.11 3.67 4.84
N LEU A 72 -9.24 3.37 3.87
CA LEU A 72 -9.31 2.12 3.10
C LEU A 72 -8.80 0.90 3.87
N ASP A 73 -7.85 1.08 4.79
CA ASP A 73 -7.12 -0.04 5.43
C ASP A 73 -7.63 -0.38 6.83
N LEU A 74 -8.23 0.57 7.55
CA LEU A 74 -8.64 0.37 8.94
C LEU A 74 -10.11 -0.05 9.09
N TRP A 75 -10.93 0.05 8.04
CA TRP A 75 -12.33 -0.38 8.08
C TRP A 75 -12.45 -1.77 7.48
N ARG A 76 -12.75 -2.76 8.32
CA ARG A 76 -13.07 -4.10 7.85
C ARG A 76 -14.47 -4.08 7.27
N HIS A 77 -14.59 -4.46 6.00
CA HIS A 77 -15.89 -4.64 5.36
C HIS A 77 -16.74 -5.60 6.18
N ALA A 78 -17.84 -5.06 6.68
CA ALA A 78 -18.81 -5.85 7.38
C ALA A 78 -19.55 -6.77 6.41
N GLN A 79 -19.93 -7.94 6.92
CA GLN A 79 -20.89 -8.81 6.24
C GLN A 79 -22.14 -7.99 5.88
N PRO A 80 -22.85 -8.34 4.78
CA PRO A 80 -24.05 -7.62 4.39
C PRO A 80 -25.02 -7.45 5.57
N GLY A 81 -25.36 -6.20 5.89
CA GLY A 81 -26.27 -5.85 6.99
C GLY A 81 -25.61 -5.60 8.36
N ARG A 82 -24.28 -5.49 8.43
CA ARG A 82 -23.56 -4.96 9.58
C ARG A 82 -22.80 -3.70 9.19
N ASP A 83 -22.58 -2.81 10.16
CA ASP A 83 -21.75 -1.62 9.99
C ASP A 83 -20.27 -2.00 9.93
N GLU A 84 -19.50 -1.26 9.14
CA GLU A 84 -18.04 -1.42 9.06
C GLU A 84 -17.40 -1.22 10.44
N GLN A 85 -16.42 -2.06 10.75
CA GLN A 85 -15.76 -2.06 12.06
C GLN A 85 -14.33 -1.56 11.92
N PHE A 86 -13.96 -0.65 12.80
CA PHE A 86 -12.60 -0.14 12.91
C PHE A 86 -11.66 -1.22 13.47
N ASP A 87 -10.53 -1.41 12.80
CA ASP A 87 -9.50 -2.37 13.14
C ASP A 87 -8.40 -1.72 13.99
N VAL A 88 -8.55 -1.83 15.32
CA VAL A 88 -7.62 -1.24 16.29
C VAL A 88 -6.23 -1.86 16.20
N ASP A 89 -6.14 -3.16 15.94
CA ASP A 89 -4.85 -3.85 15.82
C ASP A 89 -4.09 -3.33 14.60
N ARG A 90 -4.79 -3.18 13.46
CA ARG A 90 -4.22 -2.62 12.23
C ARG A 90 -3.82 -1.16 12.39
N PHE A 91 -4.60 -0.39 13.14
CA PHE A 91 -4.23 0.99 13.47
C PHE A 91 -2.95 1.07 14.29
N GLY A 92 -2.73 0.13 15.22
CA GLY A 92 -1.48 0.01 15.97
C GLY A 92 -0.27 -0.17 15.05
N GLU A 93 -0.35 -1.07 14.07
CA GLU A 93 0.72 -1.28 13.09
C GLU A 93 1.04 0.00 12.28
N TRP A 94 0.01 0.77 11.93
CA TRP A 94 0.18 2.06 11.27
C TRP A 94 0.90 3.09 12.15
N LEU A 95 0.61 3.14 13.44
CA LEU A 95 1.32 4.02 14.38
C LEU A 95 2.80 3.63 14.49
N GLU A 96 3.10 2.34 14.55
CA GLU A 96 4.48 1.84 14.61
C GLU A 96 5.29 2.29 13.38
N VAL A 97 4.75 2.09 12.17
CA VAL A 97 5.43 2.51 10.93
C VAL A 97 5.54 4.02 10.83
N LEU A 98 4.51 4.78 11.23
CA LEU A 98 4.56 6.25 11.22
C LEU A 98 5.66 6.79 12.15
N VAL A 99 5.82 6.20 13.34
CA VAL A 99 6.88 6.57 14.28
C VAL A 99 8.26 6.20 13.74
N ASP A 100 8.43 4.99 13.20
CA ASP A 100 9.70 4.53 12.60
C ASP A 100 10.13 5.40 11.40
N THR A 101 9.15 5.91 10.66
CA THR A 101 9.37 6.84 9.54
C THR A 101 9.78 8.25 10.00
N GLY A 102 9.44 8.63 11.25
CA GLY A 102 9.88 9.85 11.91
C GLY A 102 8.74 10.64 12.58
N ASP A 103 9.00 11.13 13.78
CA ASP A 103 8.04 11.78 14.69
C ASP A 103 7.22 12.91 14.04
N SER A 104 7.81 13.70 13.15
CA SER A 104 7.11 14.81 12.47
C SER A 104 6.07 14.31 11.47
N VAL A 105 6.35 13.19 10.80
CA VAL A 105 5.40 12.54 9.89
C VAL A 105 4.28 11.92 10.70
N ALA A 106 4.60 11.20 11.77
CA ALA A 106 3.60 10.63 12.68
C ALA A 106 2.66 11.70 13.24
N ALA A 107 3.19 12.75 13.86
CA ALA A 107 2.39 13.81 14.46
C ALA A 107 1.49 14.52 13.44
N ARG A 108 2.01 14.80 12.23
CA ARG A 108 1.24 15.45 11.17
C ARG A 108 0.12 14.54 10.67
N THR A 109 0.39 13.26 10.45
CA THR A 109 -0.60 12.30 9.96
C THR A 109 -1.69 12.09 10.99
N VAL A 110 -1.33 11.89 12.26
CA VAL A 110 -2.30 11.76 13.36
C VAL A 110 -3.14 13.03 13.52
N ALA A 111 -2.55 14.22 13.35
CA ALA A 111 -3.31 15.48 13.39
C ALA A 111 -4.24 15.69 12.19
N ALA A 112 -3.97 15.02 11.06
CA ALA A 112 -4.77 15.10 9.83
C ALA A 112 -5.83 13.99 9.73
N LEU A 113 -5.79 13.00 10.62
CA LEU A 113 -6.88 12.03 10.76
C LEU A 113 -8.16 12.75 11.19
N ASP A 114 -9.29 12.31 10.63
CA ASP A 114 -10.59 12.83 11.05
C ASP A 114 -10.77 12.60 12.55
N LYS A 115 -11.30 13.58 13.28
CA LYS A 115 -11.52 13.45 14.73
C LYS A 115 -12.48 12.32 15.08
N HIS A 116 -13.31 11.90 14.13
CA HIS A 116 -14.20 10.76 14.28
C HIS A 116 -13.47 9.40 14.29
N LEU A 117 -12.19 9.31 13.89
CA LEU A 117 -11.39 8.08 14.02
C LEU A 117 -11.05 7.72 15.46
N VAL A 118 -10.80 8.74 16.29
CA VAL A 118 -10.06 8.59 17.56
C VAL A 118 -11.00 8.61 18.77
N ILE A 119 -12.30 8.80 18.54
CA ILE A 119 -13.31 8.87 19.59
C ILE A 119 -14.22 7.64 19.45
N VAL A 120 -13.95 6.62 20.27
CA VAL A 120 -14.85 5.48 20.53
C VAL A 120 -15.69 5.76 21.77
#